data_AF-A0A259BAD7-F1
#
_entry.id   AF-A0A259BAD7-F1
#
_cell.length_a   1.000
_cell.length_b   1.000
_cell.length_c   1.000
_cell.angle_alpha   90.00
_cell.angle_beta   90.00
_cell.angle_gamma   90.00
#
_symmetry.space_group_name_H-M   'P 1'
#
loop_
_entity.id
_entity.type
_entity.pdbx_description
1 polymer ?
#
loop_
_entity_poly.entity_id
_entity_poly.type
_entity_poly.pdbx_seq_one_letter_code
_entity_poly.pdbx_strand_id
1 'polypeptide(L)'
;MDVPSFLRVGSWIGGDRDGNPFVTADVLRTTVELHRDRAMQFYREEVEALAAELSLASRLVPVSAELTELAARSPDTSARHQDEPYRRALATVAARLAASEAALKGDTGPTDPAYPPYESAAAFKADLDIIHRSLCANGSRVLARGRLRNLRRAADCFGFHLASLDLRQNSDVHARTVGELLEAVSPGTNYAGMDEEARIALLTRELTNARPLASPFLAYSDETQSELAILREAAHAHRMLGGAVIPNCIISKAEGVSDLLEVALLLKEVGLVQASGTSALNIIPLFETIGDLQACAKVMDRMLAIPEYRSLVDSRGGEQEVMLGYSDSNKDGGFVTSGWELYKAETSLIEVFARHNVRLRLFHGRGGSVGR
;
A
#
# COMPACT_ATOMS: atom_id res chain seq x y z
N MET A 1 11.21 -25.45 7.71
CA MET A 1 11.59 -24.10 7.25
C MET A 1 10.30 -23.39 6.90
N ASP A 2 9.96 -22.32 7.60
CA ASP A 2 8.79 -21.50 7.25
C ASP A 2 9.17 -20.63 6.06
N VAL A 3 8.53 -20.87 4.91
CA VAL A 3 8.73 -20.08 3.69
C VAL A 3 7.99 -18.76 3.86
N PRO A 4 8.59 -17.57 3.66
CA PRO A 4 7.85 -16.31 3.72
C PRO A 4 6.76 -16.26 2.64
N SER A 5 5.67 -15.53 2.88
CA SER A 5 4.69 -15.31 1.81
C SER A 5 5.28 -14.37 0.78
N PHE A 6 5.33 -14.80 -0.47
CA PHE A 6 5.94 -14.07 -1.59
C PHE A 6 4.89 -13.46 -2.54
N LEU A 7 3.65 -13.96 -2.48
CA LEU A 7 2.56 -13.48 -3.32
C LEU A 7 1.79 -12.39 -2.61
N ARG A 8 1.63 -11.26 -3.31
CA ARG A 8 0.79 -10.12 -2.92
C ARG A 8 -0.22 -9.87 -4.02
N VAL A 9 -1.41 -9.43 -3.65
CA VAL A 9 -2.49 -9.12 -4.59
C VAL A 9 -2.70 -7.62 -4.60
N GLY A 10 -2.63 -7.02 -5.79
CA GLY A 10 -2.96 -5.61 -6.05
C GLY A 10 -4.27 -5.48 -6.82
N SER A 11 -4.89 -4.32 -6.75
CA SER A 11 -6.09 -3.94 -7.48
C SER A 11 -6.01 -2.47 -7.89
N TRP A 12 -6.51 -2.16 -9.09
CA TRP A 12 -6.67 -0.79 -9.57
C TRP A 12 -8.11 -0.29 -9.45
N ILE A 13 -9.05 -1.19 -9.14
CA ILE A 13 -10.47 -0.87 -9.04
C ILE A 13 -10.67 0.08 -7.87
N GLY A 14 -11.11 1.31 -8.14
CA GLY A 14 -11.32 2.35 -7.13
C GLY A 14 -10.09 3.22 -6.83
N GLY A 15 -8.94 2.95 -7.46
CA GLY A 15 -7.71 3.75 -7.33
C GLY A 15 -7.20 4.35 -8.66
N ASP A 16 -7.47 3.70 -9.79
CA ASP A 16 -7.14 4.23 -11.12
C ASP A 16 -8.19 5.25 -11.59
N ARG A 17 -7.78 6.51 -11.70
CA ARG A 17 -8.62 7.63 -12.13
C ARG A 17 -8.13 8.32 -13.41
N ASP A 18 -7.09 7.79 -14.02
CA ASP A 18 -6.55 8.31 -15.28
C ASP A 18 -7.62 8.24 -16.39
N GLY A 19 -8.05 9.41 -16.86
CA GLY A 19 -9.13 9.56 -17.83
C GLY A 19 -10.54 9.19 -17.33
N ASN A 20 -10.72 8.97 -16.01
CA ASN A 20 -11.99 8.55 -15.43
C ASN A 20 -12.42 9.43 -14.23
N PRO A 21 -13.25 10.47 -14.46
CA PRO A 21 -13.67 11.39 -13.41
C PRO A 21 -14.59 10.76 -12.36
N PHE A 22 -15.13 9.55 -12.60
CA PHE A 22 -16.04 8.88 -11.67
C PHE A 22 -15.33 8.18 -10.51
N VAL A 23 -14.00 8.03 -10.57
CA VAL A 23 -13.21 7.47 -9.47
C VAL A 23 -12.83 8.58 -8.51
N THR A 24 -13.76 8.92 -7.61
CA THR A 24 -13.64 10.00 -6.61
C THR A 24 -12.99 9.53 -5.29
N ALA A 25 -12.75 10.46 -4.37
CA ALA A 25 -12.33 10.12 -3.01
C ALA A 25 -13.34 9.20 -2.29
N ASP A 26 -14.65 9.40 -2.51
CA ASP A 26 -15.70 8.55 -1.94
C ASP A 26 -15.66 7.13 -2.51
N VAL A 27 -15.35 6.99 -3.80
CA VAL A 27 -15.16 5.67 -4.43
C VAL A 27 -13.92 4.96 -3.87
N LEU A 28 -12.82 5.68 -3.66
CA LEU A 28 -11.62 5.12 -3.02
C LEU A 28 -11.95 4.64 -1.59
N ARG A 29 -12.60 5.50 -0.78
CA ARG A 29 -13.04 5.17 0.57
C ARG A 29 -13.91 3.91 0.59
N THR A 30 -14.95 3.89 -0.23
CA THR A 30 -15.90 2.77 -0.31
C THR A 30 -15.19 1.48 -0.70
N THR A 31 -14.27 1.53 -1.68
CA THR A 31 -13.48 0.36 -2.09
C THR A 31 -12.62 -0.17 -0.94
N VAL A 32 -11.90 0.72 -0.24
CA VAL A 32 -11.07 0.36 0.92
C VAL A 32 -11.92 -0.30 2.02
N GLU A 33 -13.10 0.26 2.30
CA GLU A 33 -14.04 -0.27 3.29
C GLU A 33 -14.58 -1.65 2.90
N LEU A 34 -14.97 -1.85 1.64
CA LEU A 34 -15.43 -3.15 1.13
C LEU A 34 -14.33 -4.22 1.23
N HIS A 35 -13.10 -3.86 0.87
CA HIS A 35 -11.94 -4.74 1.00
C HIS A 35 -11.69 -5.13 2.47
N ARG A 36 -11.64 -4.14 3.37
CA ARG A 36 -11.49 -4.35 4.81
C ARG A 36 -12.58 -5.28 5.35
N ASP A 37 -13.84 -4.96 5.08
CA ASP A 37 -14.98 -5.69 5.62
C ASP A 37 -14.99 -7.14 5.12
N ARG A 38 -14.62 -7.37 3.86
CA ARG A 38 -14.49 -8.72 3.31
C ARG A 38 -13.37 -9.52 3.96
N ALA A 39 -12.21 -8.91 4.20
CA ALA A 39 -11.10 -9.58 4.89
C ALA A 39 -11.46 -9.92 6.34
N MET A 40 -12.04 -8.97 7.08
CA MET A 40 -12.44 -9.16 8.47
C MET A 40 -13.53 -10.22 8.63
N GLN A 41 -14.52 -10.23 7.73
CA GLN A 41 -15.54 -11.28 7.68
C GLN A 41 -14.88 -12.67 7.52
N PHE A 42 -13.99 -12.82 6.54
CA PHE A 42 -13.30 -14.08 6.31
C PHE A 42 -12.51 -14.54 7.54
N TYR A 43 -11.76 -13.65 8.18
CA TYR A 43 -11.00 -14.00 9.39
C TYR A 43 -11.90 -14.41 10.55
N ARG A 44 -13.03 -13.73 10.75
CA ARG A 44 -14.00 -14.08 11.80
C ARG A 44 -14.56 -15.48 11.57
N GLU A 45 -15.02 -15.78 10.35
CA GLU A 45 -15.56 -17.09 9.98
C GLU A 45 -14.52 -18.21 10.16
N GLU A 46 -13.26 -17.96 9.78
CA GLU A 46 -12.18 -18.94 9.91
C GLU A 46 -11.73 -19.16 11.37
N VAL A 47 -11.71 -18.12 12.20
CA VAL A 47 -11.41 -18.24 13.64
C VAL A 47 -12.52 -19.03 14.35
N GLU A 48 -13.78 -18.77 14.03
CA GLU A 48 -14.92 -19.51 14.58
C GLU A 48 -14.87 -21.00 14.18
N ALA A 49 -14.61 -21.29 12.91
CA ALA A 49 -14.45 -22.66 12.44
C ALA A 49 -13.26 -23.38 13.10
N LEU A 50 -12.12 -22.69 13.29
CA LEU A 50 -10.99 -23.23 14.04
C LEU A 50 -11.35 -23.55 15.49
N ALA A 51 -12.14 -22.70 16.15
CA ALA A 51 -12.55 -22.89 17.54
C ALA A 51 -13.45 -24.13 17.69
N ALA A 52 -14.28 -24.40 16.69
CA ALA A 52 -15.09 -25.61 16.64
C ALA A 52 -14.23 -26.88 16.46
N GLU A 53 -13.21 -26.83 15.59
CA GLU A 53 -12.34 -27.96 15.24
C GLU A 53 -11.29 -28.30 16.33
N LEU A 54 -10.75 -27.31 17.06
CA LEU A 54 -9.64 -27.50 18.00
C LEU A 54 -10.09 -27.70 19.46
N SER A 55 -10.80 -28.79 19.72
CA SER A 55 -11.33 -29.19 21.05
C SER A 55 -10.35 -29.99 21.93
N LEU A 56 -9.03 -29.88 21.71
CA LEU A 56 -8.06 -30.69 22.43
C LEU A 56 -8.07 -30.35 23.92
N ALA A 57 -8.25 -31.38 24.76
CA ALA A 57 -8.30 -31.21 26.20
C ALA A 57 -6.89 -31.15 26.82
N SER A 58 -6.67 -30.24 27.76
CA SER A 58 -5.41 -30.04 28.50
C SER A 58 -4.94 -31.30 29.25
N ARG A 59 -5.88 -32.16 29.65
CA ARG A 59 -5.60 -33.46 30.27
C ARG A 59 -5.00 -34.50 29.31
N LEU A 60 -5.16 -34.31 28.00
CA LEU A 60 -4.71 -35.24 26.96
C LEU A 60 -3.46 -34.76 26.25
N VAL A 61 -3.31 -33.44 26.08
CA VAL A 61 -2.18 -32.85 25.38
C VAL A 61 -1.52 -31.74 26.21
N PRO A 62 -0.18 -31.72 26.31
CA PRO A 62 0.50 -30.58 26.89
C PRO A 62 0.30 -29.34 26.02
N VAL A 63 0.32 -28.17 26.64
CA VAL A 63 0.19 -26.85 25.99
C VAL A 63 1.33 -25.93 26.39
N SER A 64 1.68 -24.99 25.53
CA SER A 64 2.71 -24.00 25.84
C SER A 64 2.22 -22.99 26.89
N ALA A 65 3.17 -22.34 27.59
CA ALA A 65 2.87 -21.25 28.51
C ALA A 65 2.16 -20.08 27.80
N GLU A 66 2.64 -19.70 26.61
CA GLU A 66 2.02 -18.65 25.77
C GLU A 66 0.56 -18.96 25.43
N LEU A 67 0.24 -20.22 25.07
CA LEU A 67 -1.14 -20.61 24.77
C LEU A 67 -2.00 -20.57 26.04
N THR A 68 -1.44 -20.97 27.18
CA THR A 68 -2.13 -20.94 28.46
C THR A 68 -2.52 -19.51 28.85
N GLU A 69 -1.60 -18.55 28.67
CA GLU A 69 -1.86 -17.13 28.91
C GLU A 69 -2.92 -16.56 27.94
N LEU A 70 -2.83 -16.92 26.66
CA LEU A 70 -3.84 -16.54 25.68
C LEU A 70 -5.23 -17.10 26.01
N ALA A 71 -5.30 -18.36 26.46
CA ALA A 71 -6.53 -19.02 26.87
C ALA A 71 -7.09 -18.49 28.21
N ALA A 72 -6.23 -18.04 29.12
CA ALA A 72 -6.63 -17.51 30.42
C ALA A 72 -7.47 -16.23 30.28
N ARG A 73 -7.24 -15.45 29.21
CA ARG A 73 -8.01 -14.25 28.87
C ARG A 73 -9.34 -14.54 28.18
N SER A 74 -9.70 -15.79 27.95
CA SER A 74 -10.87 -16.14 27.13
C SER A 74 -12.19 -15.59 27.69
N PRO A 75 -13.05 -15.00 26.84
CA PRO A 75 -14.41 -14.63 27.23
C PRO A 75 -15.31 -15.85 27.45
N ASP A 76 -14.91 -17.03 26.96
CA ASP A 76 -15.62 -18.29 27.19
C ASP A 76 -15.36 -18.81 28.60
N THR A 77 -16.37 -18.65 29.45
CA THR A 77 -16.40 -19.09 30.84
C THR A 77 -17.18 -20.38 31.04
N SER A 78 -17.65 -21.03 29.95
CA SER A 78 -18.50 -22.20 30.05
C SER A 78 -17.77 -23.38 30.71
N ALA A 79 -18.47 -24.09 31.61
CA ALA A 79 -17.95 -25.29 32.27
C ALA A 79 -17.49 -26.37 31.29
N ARG A 80 -18.13 -26.42 30.12
CA ARG A 80 -17.84 -27.39 29.07
C ARG A 80 -16.46 -27.21 28.44
N HIS A 81 -15.99 -25.98 28.30
CA HIS A 81 -14.77 -25.67 27.54
C HIS A 81 -13.57 -25.33 28.44
N GLN A 82 -13.71 -25.41 29.77
CA GLN A 82 -12.65 -25.04 30.73
C GLN A 82 -11.34 -25.78 30.47
N ASP A 83 -11.44 -27.06 30.11
CA ASP A 83 -10.32 -27.95 29.81
C ASP A 83 -9.87 -27.89 28.33
N GLU A 84 -10.45 -27.03 27.49
CA GLU A 84 -10.15 -26.93 26.05
C GLU A 84 -9.33 -25.65 25.73
N PRO A 85 -8.02 -25.60 26.05
CA PRO A 85 -7.20 -24.39 25.98
C PRO A 85 -7.13 -23.78 24.58
N TYR A 86 -7.14 -24.60 23.53
CA TYR A 86 -7.09 -24.11 22.14
C TYR A 86 -8.36 -23.36 21.75
N ARG A 87 -9.54 -23.92 22.08
CA ARG A 87 -10.83 -23.27 21.86
C ARG A 87 -10.92 -21.96 22.66
N ARG A 88 -10.49 -21.98 23.92
CA ARG A 88 -10.47 -20.78 24.77
C ARG A 88 -9.55 -19.69 24.22
N ALA A 89 -8.35 -20.06 23.77
CA ALA A 89 -7.42 -19.13 23.12
C ALA A 89 -8.03 -18.52 21.84
N LEU A 90 -8.71 -19.32 21.02
CA LEU A 90 -9.39 -18.84 19.82
C LEU A 90 -10.57 -17.91 20.13
N ALA A 91 -11.28 -18.12 21.24
CA ALA A 91 -12.29 -17.18 21.69
C ALA A 91 -11.68 -15.82 22.10
N THR A 92 -10.48 -15.80 22.71
CA THR A 92 -9.72 -14.56 22.93
C THR A 92 -9.38 -13.89 21.61
N VAL A 93 -8.86 -14.67 20.64
CA VAL A 93 -8.51 -14.15 19.30
C VAL A 93 -9.74 -13.57 18.61
N ALA A 94 -10.89 -14.23 18.69
CA ALA A 94 -12.16 -13.76 18.14
C ALA A 94 -12.63 -12.45 18.77
N ALA A 95 -12.55 -12.33 20.10
CA ALA A 95 -12.92 -11.09 20.80
C ALA A 95 -12.02 -9.91 20.40
N ARG A 96 -10.70 -10.12 20.33
CA ARG A 96 -9.76 -9.10 19.85
C ARG A 96 -9.99 -8.74 18.38
N LEU A 97 -10.32 -9.72 17.53
CA LEU A 97 -10.60 -9.48 16.12
C LEU A 97 -11.89 -8.65 15.95
N ALA A 98 -12.93 -8.93 16.73
CA ALA A 98 -14.15 -8.12 16.76
C ALA A 98 -13.89 -6.68 17.23
N ALA A 99 -13.08 -6.50 18.28
CA ALA A 99 -12.64 -5.18 18.72
C ALA A 99 -11.85 -4.43 17.64
N SER A 100 -11.02 -5.16 16.88
CA SER A 100 -10.26 -4.60 15.75
C SER A 100 -11.19 -4.15 14.62
N GLU A 101 -12.21 -4.94 14.30
CA GLU A 101 -13.21 -4.58 13.28
C GLU A 101 -13.98 -3.31 13.66
N ALA A 102 -14.39 -3.21 14.93
CA ALA A 102 -15.06 -2.03 15.46
C ALA A 102 -14.16 -0.78 15.38
N ALA A 103 -12.90 -0.90 15.85
CA ALA A 103 -11.93 0.19 15.80
C ALA A 103 -11.65 0.65 14.35
N LEU A 104 -11.51 -0.28 13.41
CA LEU A 104 -11.28 0.03 11.99
C LEU A 104 -12.50 0.67 11.30
N LYS A 105 -13.70 0.48 11.86
CA LYS A 105 -14.94 1.15 11.42
C LYS A 105 -15.15 2.51 12.09
N GLY A 106 -14.22 2.95 12.93
CA GLY A 106 -14.30 4.21 13.67
C GLY A 106 -15.29 4.16 14.83
N ASP A 107 -15.63 2.97 15.33
CA ASP A 107 -16.43 2.85 16.55
C ASP A 107 -15.62 3.35 17.75
N THR A 108 -16.16 4.38 18.41
CA THR A 108 -15.57 5.02 19.60
C THR A 108 -16.23 4.57 20.89
N GLY A 109 -17.07 3.52 20.82
CA GLY A 109 -17.63 2.88 21.98
C GLY A 109 -16.57 2.36 22.96
N PRO A 110 -16.94 2.09 24.22
CA PRO A 110 -16.02 1.54 25.20
C PRO A 110 -15.45 0.21 24.69
N THR A 111 -14.14 0.18 24.46
CA THR A 111 -13.41 -1.06 24.20
C THR A 111 -13.21 -1.79 25.51
N ASP A 112 -13.51 -3.09 25.53
CA ASP A 112 -13.21 -3.92 26.68
C ASP A 112 -11.68 -4.00 26.83
N PRO A 113 -11.09 -3.49 27.94
CA PRO A 113 -9.65 -3.49 28.13
C PRO A 113 -9.07 -4.92 28.16
N ALA A 114 -9.90 -5.94 28.42
CA ALA A 114 -9.48 -7.34 28.35
C ALA A 114 -9.15 -7.79 26.92
N TYR A 115 -9.71 -7.12 25.89
CA TYR A 115 -9.60 -7.51 24.49
C TYR A 115 -9.21 -6.31 23.60
N PRO A 116 -7.99 -5.76 23.76
CA PRO A 116 -7.56 -4.65 22.94
C PRO A 116 -7.52 -5.05 21.44
N PRO A 117 -7.92 -4.13 20.54
CA PRO A 117 -7.83 -4.36 19.10
C PRO A 117 -6.39 -4.68 18.69
N TYR A 118 -6.24 -5.46 17.63
CA TYR A 118 -4.94 -5.69 16.99
C TYR A 118 -4.50 -4.41 16.27
N GLU A 119 -3.29 -3.97 16.57
CA GLU A 119 -2.65 -2.82 15.88
C GLU A 119 -2.38 -3.12 14.40
N SER A 120 -2.29 -4.40 14.02
CA SER A 120 -2.05 -4.83 12.64
C SER A 120 -2.44 -6.29 12.40
N ALA A 121 -2.56 -6.68 11.13
CA ALA A 121 -2.73 -8.07 10.75
C ALA A 121 -1.53 -8.96 11.17
N ALA A 122 -0.33 -8.38 11.31
CA ALA A 122 0.84 -9.09 11.83
C ALA A 122 0.67 -9.45 13.32
N ALA A 123 0.09 -8.56 14.12
CA ALA A 123 -0.24 -8.84 15.51
C ALA A 123 -1.33 -9.92 15.63
N PHE A 124 -2.34 -9.90 14.75
CA PHE A 124 -3.33 -10.98 14.65
C PHE A 124 -2.68 -12.33 14.30
N LYS A 125 -1.80 -12.34 13.29
CA LYS A 125 -1.04 -13.54 12.92
C LYS A 125 -0.15 -14.04 14.06
N ALA A 126 0.42 -13.17 14.88
CA ALA A 126 1.27 -13.55 16.00
C ALA A 126 0.51 -14.42 17.03
N ASP A 127 -0.76 -14.09 17.32
CA ASP A 127 -1.60 -14.93 18.17
C ASP A 127 -1.88 -16.30 17.53
N LEU A 128 -2.09 -16.35 16.21
CA LEU A 128 -2.21 -17.62 15.48
C LEU A 128 -0.90 -18.43 15.46
N ASP A 129 0.25 -17.75 15.46
CA ASP A 129 1.57 -18.38 15.55
C ASP A 129 1.78 -19.06 16.92
N ILE A 130 1.26 -18.49 18.01
CA ILE A 130 1.25 -19.13 19.34
C ILE A 130 0.52 -20.48 19.29
N ILE A 131 -0.68 -20.48 18.71
CA ILE A 131 -1.50 -21.70 18.53
C ILE A 131 -0.73 -22.74 17.70
N HIS A 132 -0.13 -22.31 16.60
CA HIS A 132 0.65 -23.16 15.71
C HIS A 132 1.85 -23.80 16.43
N ARG A 133 2.64 -23.00 17.17
CA ARG A 133 3.79 -23.49 17.93
C ARG A 133 3.38 -24.53 18.96
N SER A 134 2.30 -24.27 19.71
CA SER A 134 1.80 -25.22 20.73
C SER A 134 1.35 -26.55 20.12
N LEU A 135 0.58 -26.53 19.02
CA LEU A 135 0.17 -27.75 18.30
C LEU A 135 1.37 -28.53 17.74
N CYS A 136 2.39 -27.84 17.25
CA CYS A 136 3.60 -28.49 16.75
C CYS A 136 4.42 -29.13 17.88
N ALA A 137 4.50 -28.48 19.04
CA ALA A 137 5.26 -28.94 20.20
C ALA A 137 4.65 -30.18 20.86
N ASN A 138 3.31 -30.32 20.86
CA ASN A 138 2.63 -31.44 21.50
C ASN A 138 2.30 -32.63 20.56
N GLY A 139 2.91 -32.66 19.37
CA GLY A 139 2.72 -33.75 18.40
C GLY A 139 1.51 -33.60 17.48
N SER A 140 0.66 -32.59 17.67
CA SER A 140 -0.57 -32.35 16.89
C SER A 140 -0.32 -31.60 15.57
N ARG A 141 0.85 -31.79 14.94
CA ARG A 141 1.28 -31.04 13.73
C ARG A 141 0.32 -31.17 12.55
N VAL A 142 -0.42 -32.27 12.44
CA VAL A 142 -1.41 -32.50 11.37
C VAL A 142 -2.51 -31.43 11.42
N LEU A 143 -3.01 -31.10 12.63
CA LEU A 143 -4.01 -30.06 12.83
C LEU A 143 -3.45 -28.66 12.48
N ALA A 144 -2.16 -28.44 12.74
CA ALA A 144 -1.48 -27.18 12.45
C ALA A 144 -1.24 -26.93 10.94
N ARG A 145 -1.41 -27.95 10.08
CA ARG A 145 -1.20 -27.89 8.62
C ARG A 145 -2.47 -27.66 7.80
N GLY A 146 -3.64 -27.74 8.44
CA GLY A 146 -4.93 -27.50 7.80
C GLY A 146 -5.34 -26.03 7.83
N ARG A 147 -6.55 -25.76 8.33
CA ARG A 147 -7.16 -24.44 8.41
C ARG A 147 -6.26 -23.39 9.06
N LEU A 148 -5.58 -23.72 10.16
CA LEU A 148 -4.69 -22.78 10.85
C LEU A 148 -3.56 -22.27 9.96
N ARG A 149 -2.96 -23.16 9.14
CA ARG A 149 -1.92 -22.77 8.19
C ARG A 149 -2.48 -21.82 7.14
N ASN A 150 -3.67 -22.12 6.61
CA ASN A 150 -4.30 -21.30 5.58
C ASN A 150 -4.68 -19.93 6.13
N LEU A 151 -5.23 -19.86 7.35
CA LEU A 151 -5.55 -18.60 8.01
C LEU A 151 -4.30 -17.75 8.29
N ARG A 152 -3.22 -18.35 8.82
CA ARG A 152 -1.92 -17.67 9.01
C ARG A 152 -1.38 -17.09 7.70
N ARG A 153 -1.50 -17.85 6.61
CA ARG A 153 -1.10 -17.40 5.26
C ARG A 153 -2.00 -16.29 4.75
N ALA A 154 -3.31 -16.39 4.96
CA ALA A 154 -4.25 -15.36 4.54
C ALA A 154 -4.00 -14.04 5.27
N ALA A 155 -3.73 -14.08 6.58
CA ALA A 155 -3.35 -12.89 7.36
C ALA A 155 -2.05 -12.25 6.84
N ASP A 156 -1.07 -13.08 6.48
CA ASP A 156 0.20 -12.61 5.92
C ASP A 156 0.02 -12.00 4.52
N CYS A 157 -0.69 -12.65 3.60
CA CYS A 157 -0.84 -12.21 2.21
C CYS A 157 -1.78 -11.01 2.04
N PHE A 158 -2.93 -11.03 2.71
CA PHE A 158 -4.05 -10.11 2.46
C PHE A 158 -4.19 -9.01 3.52
N GLY A 159 -3.64 -9.21 4.72
CA GLY A 159 -3.76 -8.26 5.82
C GLY A 159 -5.21 -7.86 6.14
N PHE A 160 -5.42 -6.71 6.78
CA PHE A 160 -6.76 -6.17 7.01
C PHE A 160 -7.30 -5.35 5.82
N HIS A 161 -6.59 -5.33 4.69
CA HIS A 161 -6.92 -4.53 3.51
C HIS A 161 -7.27 -5.37 2.27
N LEU A 162 -7.31 -6.71 2.38
CA LEU A 162 -7.57 -7.67 1.31
C LEU A 162 -6.56 -7.62 0.15
N ALA A 163 -6.63 -6.59 -0.68
CA ALA A 163 -5.72 -6.33 -1.79
C ALA A 163 -5.24 -4.89 -1.72
N SER A 164 -3.95 -4.67 -1.98
CA SER A 164 -3.38 -3.33 -2.08
C SER A 164 -4.03 -2.58 -3.24
N LEU A 165 -4.35 -1.30 -3.05
CA LEU A 165 -4.86 -0.43 -4.10
C LEU A 165 -3.76 0.48 -4.63
N ASP A 166 -3.59 0.53 -5.94
CA ASP A 166 -2.71 1.50 -6.57
C ASP A 166 -3.51 2.75 -6.94
N LEU A 167 -2.97 3.94 -6.63
CA LEU A 167 -3.49 5.18 -7.19
C LEU A 167 -2.87 5.40 -8.56
N ARG A 168 -3.65 5.85 -9.55
CA ARG A 168 -3.12 6.25 -10.85
C ARG A 168 -3.80 7.50 -11.38
N GLN A 169 -3.01 8.45 -11.86
CA GLN A 169 -3.48 9.69 -12.47
C GLN A 169 -2.48 10.19 -13.52
N ASN A 170 -2.96 11.02 -14.45
CA ASN A 170 -2.17 11.63 -15.52
C ASN A 170 -1.29 12.79 -15.00
N SER A 171 -0.03 12.84 -15.47
CA SER A 171 0.94 13.91 -15.17
C SER A 171 0.39 15.32 -15.41
N ASP A 172 -0.38 15.55 -16.48
CA ASP A 172 -0.93 16.87 -16.81
C ASP A 172 -1.86 17.40 -15.71
N VAL A 173 -2.57 16.50 -15.00
CA VAL A 173 -3.44 16.87 -13.86
C VAL A 173 -2.60 17.30 -12.67
N HIS A 174 -1.49 16.61 -12.41
CA HIS A 174 -0.56 16.95 -11.34
C HIS A 174 0.09 18.32 -11.59
N ALA A 175 0.57 18.58 -12.80
CA ALA A 175 1.18 19.85 -13.17
C ALA A 175 0.22 21.04 -12.99
N ARG A 176 -1.06 20.89 -13.39
CA ARG A 176 -2.08 21.93 -13.18
C ARG A 176 -2.40 22.14 -11.71
N THR A 177 -2.57 21.06 -10.94
CA THR A 177 -2.84 21.11 -9.50
C THR A 177 -1.71 21.81 -8.76
N VAL A 178 -0.45 21.41 -9.00
CA VAL A 178 0.74 22.03 -8.42
C VAL A 178 0.87 23.49 -8.83
N GLY A 179 0.65 23.80 -10.10
CA GLY A 179 0.67 25.17 -10.61
C GLY A 179 -0.34 26.08 -9.90
N GLU A 180 -1.58 25.61 -9.71
CA GLU A 180 -2.61 26.35 -8.98
C GLU A 180 -2.24 26.55 -7.50
N LEU A 181 -1.73 25.51 -6.83
CA LEU A 181 -1.30 25.61 -5.44
C LEU A 181 -0.17 26.64 -5.25
N LEU A 182 0.83 26.62 -6.13
CA LEU A 182 1.96 27.56 -6.11
C LEU A 182 1.50 28.99 -6.39
N GLU A 183 0.66 29.20 -7.40
CA GLU A 183 0.14 30.52 -7.76
C GLU A 183 -0.72 31.10 -6.63
N ALA A 184 -1.49 30.27 -5.91
CA ALA A 184 -2.32 30.71 -4.80
C ALA A 184 -1.51 31.22 -3.59
N VAL A 185 -0.35 30.62 -3.30
CA VAL A 185 0.49 31.04 -2.16
C VAL A 185 1.58 32.04 -2.54
N SER A 186 1.94 32.11 -3.82
CA SER A 186 2.94 33.02 -4.37
C SER A 186 2.50 33.50 -5.75
N PRO A 187 1.58 34.49 -5.83
CA PRO A 187 1.11 35.03 -7.09
C PRO A 187 2.25 35.53 -7.99
N GLY A 188 2.15 35.28 -9.28
CA GLY A 188 3.18 35.55 -10.28
C GLY A 188 4.20 34.44 -10.48
N THR A 189 3.97 33.24 -9.91
CA THR A 189 4.87 32.10 -10.09
C THR A 189 4.83 31.61 -11.54
N ASN A 190 3.65 31.56 -12.17
CA ASN A 190 3.47 31.12 -13.56
C ASN A 190 4.16 29.76 -13.85
N TYR A 191 3.88 28.76 -13.01
CA TYR A 191 4.49 27.43 -13.08
C TYR A 191 4.38 26.79 -14.48
N ALA A 192 3.22 26.91 -15.13
CA ALA A 192 2.98 26.36 -16.46
C ALA A 192 3.95 26.91 -17.53
N GLY A 193 4.40 28.16 -17.37
CA GLY A 193 5.36 28.80 -18.28
C GLY A 193 6.83 28.50 -17.98
N MET A 194 7.14 27.77 -16.90
CA MET A 194 8.52 27.41 -16.55
C MET A 194 9.04 26.28 -17.42
N ASP A 195 10.34 26.34 -17.74
CA ASP A 195 11.07 25.20 -18.30
C ASP A 195 11.38 24.12 -17.24
N GLU A 196 11.86 22.97 -17.70
CA GLU A 196 12.09 21.80 -16.84
C GLU A 196 13.08 22.08 -15.70
N GLU A 197 14.17 22.82 -15.97
CA GLU A 197 15.17 23.11 -14.93
C GLU A 197 14.60 24.04 -13.85
N ALA A 198 13.83 25.06 -14.26
CA ALA A 198 13.16 25.96 -13.33
C ALA A 198 12.11 25.21 -12.49
N ARG A 199 11.35 24.28 -13.09
CA ARG A 199 10.40 23.42 -12.36
C ARG A 199 11.12 22.54 -11.34
N ILE A 200 12.16 21.83 -11.74
CA ILE A 200 12.95 20.97 -10.83
C ILE A 200 13.48 21.79 -9.64
N ALA A 201 14.09 22.94 -9.90
CA ALA A 201 14.65 23.79 -8.85
C ALA A 201 13.58 24.31 -7.87
N LEU A 202 12.41 24.71 -8.39
CA LEU A 202 11.29 25.15 -7.57
C LEU A 202 10.70 24.00 -6.72
N LEU A 203 10.37 22.88 -7.36
CA LEU A 203 9.75 21.74 -6.68
C LEU A 203 10.67 21.14 -5.61
N THR A 204 11.96 21.03 -5.89
CA THR A 204 12.95 20.53 -4.93
C THR A 204 13.04 21.42 -3.69
N ARG A 205 13.00 22.75 -3.88
CA ARG A 205 12.96 23.71 -2.78
C ARG A 205 11.66 23.58 -1.97
N GLU A 206 10.51 23.46 -2.63
CA GLU A 206 9.25 23.30 -1.93
C GLU A 206 9.12 21.94 -1.23
N LEU A 207 9.74 20.88 -1.77
CA LEU A 207 9.71 19.53 -1.18
C LEU A 207 10.39 19.50 0.20
N THR A 208 11.47 20.26 0.38
CA THR A 208 12.19 20.39 1.67
C THR A 208 11.57 21.42 2.61
N ASN A 209 10.63 22.23 2.12
CA ASN A 209 9.90 23.19 2.94
C ASN A 209 8.79 22.49 3.73
N ALA A 210 8.86 22.57 5.06
CA ALA A 210 7.85 21.99 5.96
C ALA A 210 6.49 22.69 5.90
N ARG A 211 6.41 23.90 5.33
CA ARG A 211 5.15 24.63 5.17
C ARG A 211 4.27 23.96 4.09
N PRO A 212 2.98 23.70 4.37
CA PRO A 212 2.02 23.29 3.34
C PRO A 212 1.78 24.38 2.28
N LEU A 213 1.59 23.98 1.03
CA LEU A 213 1.12 24.84 -0.06
C LEU A 213 -0.41 24.97 -0.05
N ALA A 214 -1.12 23.89 0.27
CA ALA A 214 -2.57 23.91 0.35
C ALA A 214 -3.04 24.68 1.59
N SER A 215 -3.92 25.64 1.40
CA SER A 215 -4.54 26.42 2.48
C SER A 215 -6.04 26.14 2.53
N PRO A 216 -6.61 25.77 3.69
CA PRO A 216 -8.06 25.59 3.83
C PRO A 216 -8.86 26.91 3.71
N PHE A 217 -8.17 28.05 3.64
CA PHE A 217 -8.77 29.38 3.56
C PHE A 217 -8.80 29.96 2.14
N LEU A 218 -8.28 29.22 1.15
CA LEU A 218 -8.29 29.62 -0.26
C LEU A 218 -9.26 28.74 -1.05
N ALA A 219 -9.84 29.32 -2.10
CA ALA A 219 -10.65 28.59 -3.05
C ALA A 219 -9.76 28.04 -4.17
N TYR A 220 -10.01 26.79 -4.57
CA TYR A 220 -9.32 26.11 -5.66
C TYR A 220 -10.34 25.61 -6.68
N SER A 221 -9.90 25.31 -7.89
CA SER A 221 -10.70 24.66 -8.91
C SER A 221 -11.23 23.29 -8.45
N ASP A 222 -12.31 22.82 -9.09
CA ASP A 222 -12.89 21.51 -8.80
C ASP A 222 -11.89 20.36 -9.04
N GLU A 223 -10.99 20.50 -10.03
CA GLU A 223 -9.93 19.53 -10.31
C GLU A 223 -8.95 19.45 -9.13
N THR A 224 -8.40 20.59 -8.69
CA THR A 224 -7.47 20.64 -7.55
C THR A 224 -8.13 20.16 -6.24
N GLN A 225 -9.40 20.51 -6.01
CA GLN A 225 -10.14 20.01 -4.86
C GLN A 225 -10.30 18.48 -4.90
N SER A 226 -10.64 17.92 -6.07
CA SER A 226 -10.79 16.47 -6.28
C SER A 226 -9.47 15.70 -6.09
N GLU A 227 -8.36 16.27 -6.55
CA GLU A 227 -7.02 15.69 -6.38
C GLU A 227 -6.56 15.72 -4.93
N LEU A 228 -6.71 16.86 -4.24
CA LEU A 228 -6.42 16.92 -2.80
C LEU A 228 -7.34 15.99 -1.99
N ALA A 229 -8.61 15.86 -2.37
CA ALA A 229 -9.56 14.98 -1.68
C ALA A 229 -9.14 13.50 -1.75
N ILE A 230 -8.73 13.00 -2.92
CA ILE A 230 -8.29 11.59 -3.01
C ILE A 230 -7.00 11.34 -2.25
N LEU A 231 -6.04 12.27 -2.29
CA LEU A 231 -4.77 12.11 -1.57
C LEU A 231 -4.99 12.15 -0.05
N ARG A 232 -5.93 12.99 0.43
CA ARG A 232 -6.36 12.99 1.84
C ARG A 232 -7.02 11.68 2.23
N GLU A 233 -7.83 11.09 1.34
CA GLU A 233 -8.41 9.77 1.58
C GLU A 233 -7.34 8.67 1.63
N ALA A 234 -6.35 8.73 0.74
CA ALA A 234 -5.22 7.81 0.78
C ALA A 234 -4.45 7.91 2.10
N ALA A 235 -4.20 9.14 2.59
CA ALA A 235 -3.59 9.37 3.89
C ALA A 235 -4.45 8.85 5.05
N HIS A 236 -5.78 8.98 4.94
CA HIS A 236 -6.72 8.40 5.90
C HIS A 236 -6.65 6.86 5.91
N ALA A 237 -6.67 6.22 4.74
CA ALA A 237 -6.51 4.77 4.63
C ALA A 237 -5.19 4.26 5.23
N HIS A 238 -4.08 4.97 4.98
CA HIS A 238 -2.76 4.66 5.58
C HIS A 238 -2.80 4.69 7.11
N ARG A 239 -3.46 5.69 7.72
CA ARG A 239 -3.59 5.78 9.17
C ARG A 239 -4.42 4.63 9.75
N MET A 240 -5.45 4.18 9.04
CA MET A 240 -6.38 3.15 9.52
C MET A 240 -5.85 1.73 9.32
N LEU A 241 -5.24 1.45 8.16
CA LEU A 241 -4.89 0.09 7.73
C LEU A 241 -3.39 -0.15 7.54
N GLY A 242 -2.57 0.88 7.76
CA GLY A 242 -1.12 0.86 7.52
C GLY A 242 -0.78 1.06 6.04
N GLY A 243 0.51 1.27 5.75
CA GLY A 243 0.96 1.68 4.41
C GLY A 243 0.80 0.62 3.30
N ALA A 244 0.52 -0.64 3.65
CA ALA A 244 0.28 -1.70 2.67
C ALA A 244 -1.05 -1.57 1.92
N VAL A 245 -2.01 -0.77 2.43
CA VAL A 245 -3.31 -0.56 1.78
C VAL A 245 -3.17 0.16 0.45
N ILE A 246 -2.30 1.16 0.35
CA ILE A 246 -2.04 1.96 -0.85
C ILE A 246 -0.53 2.14 -0.97
N PRO A 247 0.20 1.13 -1.50
CA PRO A 247 1.65 1.15 -1.52
C PRO A 247 2.22 2.00 -2.67
N ASN A 248 1.40 2.35 -3.68
CA ASN A 248 1.86 2.94 -4.94
C ASN A 248 0.97 4.10 -5.40
N CYS A 249 1.61 5.12 -5.99
CA CYS A 249 1.00 6.17 -6.78
C CYS A 249 1.71 6.22 -8.15
N ILE A 250 0.94 5.94 -9.19
CA ILE A 250 1.39 5.75 -10.57
C ILE A 250 1.06 7.01 -11.37
N ILE A 251 2.04 7.48 -12.12
CA ILE A 251 1.93 8.66 -12.97
C ILE A 251 1.82 8.19 -14.42
N SER A 252 0.60 8.21 -14.97
CA SER A 252 0.40 8.03 -16.41
C SER A 252 0.98 9.22 -17.17
N LYS A 253 1.44 8.98 -18.40
CA LYS A 253 2.04 9.97 -19.30
C LYS A 253 3.24 10.69 -18.64
N ALA A 254 4.11 9.94 -17.96
CA ALA A 254 5.31 10.51 -17.38
C ALA A 254 6.35 10.79 -18.48
N GLU A 255 6.77 12.04 -18.61
CA GLU A 255 7.69 12.54 -19.64
C GLU A 255 8.98 13.13 -19.03
N GLY A 256 8.89 13.70 -17.82
CA GLY A 256 9.95 14.51 -17.20
C GLY A 256 10.29 14.13 -15.76
N VAL A 257 11.30 14.83 -15.23
CA VAL A 257 11.70 14.73 -13.81
C VAL A 257 10.69 15.48 -12.95
N SER A 258 10.15 16.61 -13.45
CA SER A 258 9.13 17.38 -12.76
C SER A 258 7.91 16.53 -12.37
N ASP A 259 7.48 15.60 -13.22
CA ASP A 259 6.26 14.81 -13.00
C ASP A 259 6.33 14.00 -11.70
N LEU A 260 7.49 13.42 -11.39
CA LEU A 260 7.71 12.69 -10.14
C LEU A 260 7.80 13.64 -8.93
N LEU A 261 8.42 14.81 -9.11
CA LEU A 261 8.54 15.81 -8.05
C LEU A 261 7.20 16.48 -7.72
N GLU A 262 6.34 16.68 -8.72
CA GLU A 262 4.98 17.19 -8.56
C GLU A 262 4.15 16.25 -7.68
N VAL A 263 4.18 14.95 -7.96
CA VAL A 263 3.51 13.97 -7.10
C VAL A 263 4.13 13.90 -5.72
N ALA A 264 5.47 13.94 -5.59
CA ALA A 264 6.12 13.99 -4.27
C ALA A 264 5.65 15.20 -3.45
N LEU A 265 5.50 16.36 -4.10
CA LEU A 265 5.00 17.59 -3.49
C LEU A 265 3.52 17.47 -3.09
N LEU A 266 2.66 16.93 -3.95
CA LEU A 266 1.24 16.70 -3.63
C LEU A 266 1.06 15.70 -2.48
N LEU A 267 1.88 14.65 -2.42
CA LEU A 267 1.88 13.69 -1.31
C LEU A 267 2.38 14.32 -0.01
N LYS A 268 3.26 15.33 -0.09
CA LYS A 268 3.71 16.11 1.08
C LYS A 268 2.55 16.88 1.70
N GLU A 269 1.66 17.44 0.88
CA GLU A 269 0.48 18.19 1.34
C GLU A 269 -0.49 17.37 2.20
N VAL A 270 -0.44 16.04 2.09
CA VAL A 270 -1.29 15.12 2.87
C VAL A 270 -0.51 14.29 3.90
N GLY A 271 0.79 14.56 4.05
CA GLY A 271 1.68 13.88 5.01
C GLY A 271 2.12 12.48 4.62
N LEU A 272 1.90 12.06 3.37
CA LEU A 272 2.38 10.79 2.82
C LEU A 272 3.84 10.90 2.35
N VAL A 273 4.31 12.10 2.06
CA VAL A 273 5.72 12.45 1.97
C VAL A 273 6.04 13.47 3.06
N GLN A 274 7.24 13.41 3.63
CA GLN A 274 7.69 14.38 4.64
C GLN A 274 8.90 15.15 4.12
N ALA A 275 9.01 16.42 4.50
CA ALA A 275 10.16 17.27 4.19
C ALA A 275 11.49 16.74 4.77
N SER A 276 11.43 15.82 5.75
CA SER A 276 12.57 15.08 6.28
C SER A 276 13.14 14.04 5.31
N GLY A 277 12.50 13.80 4.17
CA GLY A 277 12.97 12.84 3.18
C GLY A 277 12.37 11.44 3.34
N THR A 278 11.17 11.31 3.92
CA THR A 278 10.50 10.00 4.05
C THR A 278 9.26 9.91 3.17
N SER A 279 9.03 8.77 2.52
CA SER A 279 7.82 8.49 1.76
C SER A 279 7.06 7.25 2.26
N ALA A 280 5.76 7.39 2.43
CA ALA A 280 4.84 6.32 2.84
C ALA A 280 4.47 5.36 1.69
N LEU A 281 4.65 5.78 0.43
CA LEU A 281 4.34 4.99 -0.76
C LEU A 281 5.34 5.21 -1.91
N ASN A 282 5.31 4.34 -2.91
CA ASN A 282 6.15 4.42 -4.10
C ASN A 282 5.55 5.41 -5.11
N ILE A 283 6.38 6.28 -5.69
CA ILE A 283 6.01 7.17 -6.80
C ILE A 283 6.52 6.52 -8.08
N ILE A 284 5.63 6.04 -8.93
CA ILE A 284 5.95 5.16 -10.06
C ILE A 284 5.67 5.89 -11.37
N PRO A 285 6.68 6.27 -12.16
CA PRO A 285 6.44 6.78 -13.51
C PRO A 285 5.99 5.64 -14.43
N LEU A 286 4.95 5.87 -15.23
CA LEU A 286 4.56 5.02 -16.35
C LEU A 286 5.04 5.66 -17.65
N PHE A 287 6.02 5.01 -18.29
CA PHE A 287 6.49 5.36 -19.62
C PHE A 287 5.72 4.55 -20.67
N GLU A 288 4.94 5.23 -21.51
CA GLU A 288 3.93 4.58 -22.35
C GLU A 288 4.04 4.89 -23.84
N THR A 289 4.61 6.01 -24.27
CA THR A 289 4.88 6.27 -25.69
C THR A 289 6.28 5.81 -26.11
N ILE A 290 6.55 5.76 -27.42
CA ILE A 290 7.90 5.45 -27.92
C ILE A 290 8.92 6.50 -27.46
N GLY A 291 8.54 7.78 -27.48
CA GLY A 291 9.41 8.86 -27.01
C GLY A 291 9.75 8.71 -25.53
N ASP A 292 8.76 8.36 -24.71
CA ASP A 292 8.94 8.18 -23.27
C ASP A 292 9.84 6.98 -22.97
N LEU A 293 9.65 5.86 -23.66
CA LEU A 293 10.52 4.68 -23.53
C LEU A 293 11.97 5.00 -23.91
N GLN A 294 12.19 5.82 -24.94
CA GLN A 294 13.53 6.28 -25.33
C GLN A 294 14.15 7.23 -24.30
N ALA A 295 13.33 8.02 -23.59
CA ALA A 295 13.77 9.01 -22.61
C ALA A 295 13.90 8.46 -21.17
N CYS A 296 13.21 7.35 -20.84
CA CYS A 296 13.01 6.89 -19.46
C CYS A 296 14.31 6.74 -18.65
N ALA A 297 15.35 6.18 -19.24
CA ALA A 297 16.64 5.98 -18.59
C ALA A 297 17.30 7.32 -18.23
N LYS A 298 17.20 8.32 -19.10
CA LYS A 298 17.72 9.67 -18.85
C LYS A 298 16.92 10.38 -17.76
N VAL A 299 15.59 10.24 -17.77
CA VAL A 299 14.70 10.80 -16.73
C VAL A 299 15.07 10.21 -15.36
N MET A 300 15.14 8.88 -15.26
CA MET A 300 15.47 8.23 -13.99
C MET A 300 16.91 8.48 -13.53
N ASP A 301 17.89 8.58 -14.43
CA ASP A 301 19.28 8.91 -14.07
C ASP A 301 19.36 10.30 -13.43
N ARG A 302 18.65 11.27 -13.99
CA ARG A 302 18.55 12.62 -13.43
C ARG A 302 17.79 12.64 -12.12
N MET A 303 16.65 11.95 -12.05
CA MET A 303 15.81 11.92 -10.86
C MET A 303 16.53 11.33 -9.65
N LEU A 304 17.23 10.21 -9.83
CA LEU A 304 17.98 9.54 -8.76
C LEU A 304 19.23 10.32 -8.33
N ALA A 305 19.70 11.27 -9.14
CA ALA A 305 20.78 12.19 -8.79
C ALA A 305 20.33 13.37 -7.91
N ILE A 306 19.02 13.62 -7.77
CA ILE A 306 18.48 14.69 -6.91
C ILE A 306 18.48 14.19 -5.45
N PRO A 307 19.26 14.78 -4.53
CA PRO A 307 19.37 14.30 -3.15
C PRO A 307 18.04 14.23 -2.40
N GLU A 308 17.16 15.19 -2.65
CA GLU A 308 15.85 15.30 -2.02
C GLU A 308 14.96 14.13 -2.41
N TYR A 309 14.93 13.76 -3.69
CA TYR A 309 14.18 12.58 -4.13
C TYR A 309 14.87 11.27 -3.73
N ARG A 310 16.20 11.25 -3.80
CA ARG A 310 17.00 10.09 -3.38
C ARG A 310 16.69 9.70 -1.94
N SER A 311 16.52 10.68 -1.05
CA SER A 311 16.12 10.42 0.34
C SER A 311 14.79 9.67 0.45
N LEU A 312 13.81 10.02 -0.39
CA LEU A 312 12.51 9.33 -0.43
C LEU A 312 12.68 7.86 -0.81
N VAL A 313 13.49 7.57 -1.84
CA VAL A 313 13.78 6.20 -2.29
C VAL A 313 14.51 5.39 -1.21
N ASP A 314 15.52 5.99 -0.57
CA ASP A 314 16.29 5.33 0.49
C ASP A 314 15.41 5.05 1.72
N SER A 315 14.48 5.95 2.07
CA SER A 315 13.51 5.74 3.16
C SER A 315 12.60 4.53 2.94
N ARG A 316 12.46 4.08 1.68
CA ARG A 316 11.69 2.91 1.27
C ARG A 316 12.56 1.67 1.00
N GLY A 317 13.79 1.67 1.52
CA GLY A 317 14.71 0.54 1.42
C GLY A 317 15.56 0.53 0.16
N GLY A 318 15.69 1.67 -0.53
CA GLY A 318 16.54 1.80 -1.71
C GLY A 318 16.00 1.05 -2.92
N GLU A 319 14.68 0.93 -3.04
CA GLU A 319 13.99 0.33 -4.17
C GLU A 319 13.12 1.36 -4.87
N GLN A 320 13.20 1.43 -6.19
CA GLN A 320 12.36 2.28 -7.01
C GLN A 320 11.71 1.45 -8.12
N GLU A 321 10.41 1.64 -8.28
CA GLU A 321 9.60 0.94 -9.27
C GLU A 321 9.36 1.83 -10.48
N VAL A 322 9.39 1.25 -11.68
CA VAL A 322 9.12 1.91 -12.95
C VAL A 322 8.13 1.08 -13.73
N MET A 323 7.06 1.71 -14.21
CA MET A 323 6.04 1.05 -15.00
C MET A 323 6.28 1.23 -16.50
N LEU A 324 6.14 0.15 -17.26
CA LEU A 324 6.28 0.15 -18.72
C LEU A 324 4.96 -0.21 -19.40
N GLY A 325 4.48 0.67 -20.28
CA GLY A 325 3.22 0.53 -21.00
C GLY A 325 3.36 -0.25 -22.31
N TYR A 326 2.96 -1.52 -22.34
CA TYR A 326 3.04 -2.36 -23.54
C TYR A 326 1.96 -2.02 -24.57
N SER A 327 0.70 -1.98 -24.16
CA SER A 327 -0.41 -1.75 -25.08
C SER A 327 -0.38 -0.34 -25.68
N ASP A 328 0.02 0.66 -24.91
CA ASP A 328 -0.02 2.06 -25.34
C ASP A 328 1.16 2.39 -26.26
N SER A 329 2.37 1.89 -25.97
CA SER A 329 3.51 2.02 -26.89
C SER A 329 3.27 1.29 -28.21
N ASN A 330 2.53 0.19 -28.20
CA ASN A 330 2.10 -0.50 -29.41
C ASN A 330 1.08 0.32 -30.23
N LYS A 331 0.18 1.08 -29.59
CA LYS A 331 -0.73 1.99 -30.31
C LYS A 331 0.03 3.15 -30.95
N ASP A 332 1.09 3.62 -30.29
CA ASP A 332 1.92 4.74 -30.74
C ASP A 332 2.89 4.34 -31.88
N GLY A 333 3.72 3.32 -31.68
CA GLY A 333 4.80 2.93 -32.60
C GLY A 333 4.60 1.64 -33.39
N GLY A 334 3.52 0.88 -33.13
CA GLY A 334 3.32 -0.45 -33.67
C GLY A 334 4.13 -1.55 -32.95
N PHE A 335 3.80 -2.81 -33.23
CA PHE A 335 4.23 -3.96 -32.41
C PHE A 335 5.74 -4.20 -32.40
N VAL A 336 6.39 -4.11 -33.56
CA VAL A 336 7.85 -4.36 -33.66
C VAL A 336 8.63 -3.25 -32.98
N THR A 337 8.29 -1.99 -33.24
CA THR A 337 8.94 -0.83 -32.63
C THR A 337 8.77 -0.84 -31.12
N SER A 338 7.54 -0.97 -30.63
CA SER A 338 7.26 -1.01 -29.19
C SER A 338 8.01 -2.14 -28.49
N GLY A 339 7.99 -3.37 -29.03
CA GLY A 339 8.73 -4.49 -28.45
C GLY A 339 10.25 -4.25 -28.37
N TRP A 340 10.84 -3.63 -29.39
CA TRP A 340 12.26 -3.30 -29.40
C TRP A 340 12.62 -2.15 -28.46
N GLU A 341 11.79 -1.10 -28.41
CA GLU A 341 12.00 0.04 -27.52
C GLU A 341 11.83 -0.34 -26.04
N LEU A 342 10.88 -1.22 -25.71
CA LEU A 342 10.73 -1.77 -24.37
C LEU A 342 11.99 -2.54 -23.94
N TYR A 343 12.53 -3.41 -24.80
CA TYR A 343 13.77 -4.14 -24.51
C TYR A 343 14.95 -3.20 -24.25
N LYS A 344 15.11 -2.15 -25.06
CA LYS A 344 16.15 -1.14 -24.85
C LYS A 344 15.93 -0.34 -23.57
N ALA A 345 14.69 0.03 -23.26
CA ALA A 345 14.32 0.74 -22.04
C ALA A 345 14.66 -0.08 -20.80
N GLU A 346 14.24 -1.35 -20.75
CA GLU A 346 14.54 -2.28 -19.64
C GLU A 346 16.06 -2.41 -19.42
N THR A 347 16.83 -2.63 -20.49
CA THR A 347 18.30 -2.76 -20.42
C THR A 347 18.95 -1.47 -19.90
N SER A 348 18.52 -0.32 -20.42
CA SER A 348 19.09 0.98 -20.03
C SER A 348 18.74 1.35 -18.60
N LEU A 349 17.52 1.04 -18.13
CA LEU A 349 17.10 1.25 -16.75
C LEU A 349 17.92 0.40 -15.78
N ILE A 350 18.22 -0.86 -16.12
CA ILE A 350 19.09 -1.72 -15.30
C ILE A 350 20.47 -1.06 -15.08
N GLU A 351 21.07 -0.53 -16.15
CA GLU A 351 22.37 0.15 -16.06
C GLU A 351 22.32 1.42 -15.20
N VAL A 352 21.29 2.25 -15.38
CA VAL A 352 21.07 3.48 -14.59
C VAL A 352 20.93 3.14 -13.10
N PHE A 353 20.05 2.20 -12.76
CA PHE A 353 19.76 1.86 -11.37
C PHE A 353 20.98 1.21 -10.68
N ALA A 354 21.76 0.42 -11.42
CA ALA A 354 23.03 -0.11 -10.94
C ALA A 354 24.05 1.01 -10.64
N ARG A 355 24.17 2.04 -11.49
CA ARG A 355 25.05 3.21 -11.24
C ARG A 355 24.66 3.96 -9.97
N HIS A 356 23.37 4.06 -9.68
CA HIS A 356 22.86 4.72 -8.47
C HIS A 356 22.81 3.81 -7.24
N ASN A 357 23.13 2.52 -7.36
CA ASN A 357 22.93 1.54 -6.27
C ASN A 357 21.49 1.59 -5.70
N VAL A 358 20.51 1.56 -6.60
CA VAL A 358 19.08 1.48 -6.29
C VAL A 358 18.54 0.19 -6.89
N ARG A 359 17.74 -0.55 -6.13
CA ARG A 359 17.06 -1.73 -6.65
C ARG A 359 15.94 -1.31 -7.60
N LEU A 360 16.03 -1.75 -8.85
CA LEU A 360 14.96 -1.60 -9.83
C LEU A 360 13.89 -2.67 -9.61
N ARG A 361 12.63 -2.25 -9.60
CA ARG A 361 11.47 -3.12 -9.82
C ARG A 361 10.74 -2.67 -11.09
N LEU A 362 10.50 -3.59 -12.02
CA LEU A 362 9.72 -3.30 -13.21
C LEU A 362 8.27 -3.69 -12.98
N PHE A 363 7.37 -2.73 -13.19
CA PHE A 363 5.94 -2.95 -13.25
C PHE A 363 5.51 -3.08 -14.71
N HIS A 364 5.20 -4.30 -15.13
CA HIS A 364 4.72 -4.57 -16.48
C HIS A 364 3.23 -4.25 -16.61
N GLY A 365 2.89 -3.28 -17.47
CA GLY A 365 1.50 -2.96 -17.83
C GLY A 365 0.82 -4.02 -18.70
N ARG A 366 -0.45 -3.79 -19.03
CA ARG A 366 -1.25 -4.71 -19.85
C ARG A 366 -0.70 -4.81 -21.28
N GLY A 367 -0.80 -6.00 -21.87
CA GLY A 367 -0.64 -6.22 -23.32
C GLY A 367 0.70 -6.84 -23.75
N GLY A 368 1.62 -7.08 -22.82
CA GLY A 368 2.87 -7.81 -23.09
C GLY A 368 2.72 -9.34 -23.06
N SER A 369 3.75 -10.05 -23.52
CA SER A 369 3.84 -11.52 -23.42
C SER A 369 3.77 -12.03 -21.99
N VAL A 370 4.23 -11.23 -21.02
CA VAL A 370 4.18 -11.49 -19.57
C VAL A 370 2.75 -11.71 -19.07
N GLY A 371 1.75 -11.14 -19.74
CA GLY A 371 0.34 -11.28 -19.37
C GLY A 371 -0.33 -12.57 -19.86
N ARG A 372 0.41 -13.49 -20.50
CA ARG A 372 -0.05 -14.78 -21.02
C ARG A 372 0.68 -15.92 -20.33
#